data_AF-A0AAW4N5P9-F1
#
_entry.id   AF-A0AAW4N5P9-F1
#
_cell.length_a   1.000
_cell.length_b   1.000
_cell.length_c   1.000
_cell.angle_alpha   90.00
_cell.angle_beta   90.00
_cell.angle_gamma   90.00
#
_symmetry.space_group_name_H-M   'P 1'
#
loop_
_entity.id
_entity.type
_entity.pdbx_description
1 polymer ?
#
loop_
_entity_poly.entity_id
_entity_poly.type
_entity_poly.pdbx_seq_one_letter_code
_entity_poly.pdbx_strand_id
1 'polypeptide(L)'
;MDLQVQRFSDIDLNDSFFDSLRASYPEFNEWYNKKAAAGATAYCYYVDNELKDFLYLKIEEEELSDLTPALPAKKRLKVGTFKVDNDNRHTTRGERFMKKIMDKAIAEDVDEIYVTMFPTEELQGLIRMFEKFGFSHIADKPHEGGNAEYVLIKDMTTHVDDFKLDYPFVKKASSNKYVLSIVPEFHTHLFPDSILKNEKKYDLIQDVSETNSIYKIYLCWMQDTRNLKAGDKLIIYRTSDEEGKAYYRSVCTSVCTVCEVKTYRDFENEEEFIKYTNRYSVFKEHELRRWYKNKKYFIVIKMVYNIAFTKKVINMVMKEQVGLKPKYWGFFKLTDAQFDKLLELGEIDERYIID
;
A
#
# COMPACT_ATOMS: atom_id res chain seq x y z
N MET A 1 -5.55 -16.25 4.16
CA MET A 1 -6.60 -16.25 3.13
C MET A 1 -6.55 -14.90 2.41
N ASP A 2 -7.30 -14.67 1.33
CA ASP A 2 -7.30 -13.35 0.70
C ASP A 2 -8.37 -12.43 1.29
N LEU A 3 -8.25 -11.12 1.04
CA LEU A 3 -9.33 -10.18 1.32
C LEU A 3 -10.57 -10.56 0.49
N GLN A 4 -11.70 -10.77 1.15
CA GLN A 4 -12.95 -11.19 0.52
C GLN A 4 -13.92 -10.03 0.46
N VAL A 5 -14.63 -9.88 -0.65
CA VAL A 5 -15.80 -9.00 -0.71
C VAL A 5 -17.00 -9.83 -0.28
N GLN A 6 -17.64 -9.45 0.83
CA GLN A 6 -18.82 -10.14 1.36
C GLN A 6 -19.98 -9.17 1.51
N ARG A 7 -21.22 -9.67 1.34
CA ARG A 7 -22.41 -8.88 1.65
C ARG A 7 -22.56 -8.77 3.16
N PHE A 8 -23.06 -7.64 3.64
CA PHE A 8 -23.41 -7.49 5.06
C PHE A 8 -24.39 -8.57 5.53
N SER A 9 -25.28 -9.05 4.66
CA SER A 9 -26.23 -10.12 4.97
C SER A 9 -25.58 -11.48 5.25
N ASP A 10 -24.34 -11.67 4.80
CA ASP A 10 -23.65 -12.96 4.81
C ASP A 10 -22.64 -13.05 5.97
N ILE A 11 -22.50 -11.97 6.75
CA ILE A 11 -21.56 -11.84 7.87
C ILE A 11 -22.37 -11.90 9.17
N ASP A 12 -21.89 -12.68 10.14
CA ASP A 12 -22.56 -12.78 11.44
C ASP A 12 -22.40 -11.48 12.24
N LEU A 13 -23.49 -10.70 12.34
CA LEU A 13 -23.52 -9.48 13.14
C LEU A 13 -23.32 -9.75 14.64
N ASN A 14 -23.62 -10.96 15.13
CA ASN A 14 -23.44 -11.31 16.54
C ASN A 14 -22.00 -11.72 16.86
N ASP A 15 -21.09 -11.74 15.88
CA ASP A 15 -19.68 -11.99 16.11
C ASP A 15 -19.12 -10.98 17.13
N SER A 16 -18.35 -11.49 18.09
CA SER A 16 -17.66 -10.70 19.12
C SER A 16 -16.72 -9.65 18.54
N PHE A 17 -16.25 -9.84 17.31
CA PHE A 17 -15.52 -8.86 16.53
C PHE A 17 -16.25 -7.49 16.52
N PHE A 18 -17.58 -7.46 16.52
CA PHE A 18 -18.34 -6.21 16.48
C PHE A 18 -18.66 -5.61 17.87
N ASP A 19 -18.27 -6.25 18.98
CA ASP A 19 -18.65 -5.81 20.34
C ASP A 19 -18.17 -4.39 20.66
N SER A 20 -16.89 -4.09 20.38
CA SER A 20 -16.33 -2.74 20.58
C SER A 20 -17.05 -1.66 19.74
N LEU A 21 -17.55 -2.01 18.55
CA LEU A 21 -18.31 -1.09 17.70
C LEU A 21 -19.71 -0.85 18.28
N ARG A 22 -20.38 -1.90 18.76
CA ARG A 22 -21.65 -1.76 19.50
C ARG A 22 -21.51 -0.92 20.77
N ALA A 23 -20.40 -1.07 21.49
CA ALA A 23 -20.14 -0.30 22.70
C ALA A 23 -19.92 1.19 22.41
N SER A 24 -19.26 1.51 21.29
CA SER A 24 -18.98 2.89 20.88
C SER A 24 -20.15 3.57 20.16
N TYR A 25 -20.97 2.80 19.44
CA TYR A 25 -22.11 3.27 18.65
C TYR A 25 -23.36 2.45 19.03
N PRO A 26 -24.21 2.95 19.95
CA PRO A 26 -25.43 2.24 20.38
C PRO A 26 -26.36 1.83 19.24
N GLU A 27 -26.38 2.61 18.16
CA GLU A 27 -27.16 2.39 16.94
C GLU A 27 -26.50 1.46 15.91
N PHE A 28 -25.32 0.89 16.21
CA PHE A 28 -24.52 0.11 15.26
C PHE A 28 -25.31 -1.02 14.60
N ASN A 29 -26.06 -1.81 15.37
CA ASN A 29 -26.83 -2.93 14.84
C ASN A 29 -27.96 -2.47 13.90
N GLU A 30 -28.61 -1.35 14.21
CA GLU A 30 -29.64 -0.77 13.33
C GLU A 30 -29.03 -0.29 12.02
N TRP A 31 -27.92 0.44 12.11
CA TRP A 31 -27.13 0.86 10.95
C TRP A 31 -26.70 -0.33 10.09
N TYR A 32 -26.19 -1.39 10.72
CA TYR A 32 -25.72 -2.59 10.04
C TYR A 32 -26.85 -3.27 9.27
N ASN A 33 -28.01 -3.46 9.91
CA ASN A 33 -29.18 -4.06 9.28
C ASN A 33 -29.69 -3.24 8.10
N LYS A 34 -29.66 -1.89 8.19
CA LYS A 34 -29.95 -1.01 7.05
C LYS A 34 -28.99 -1.25 5.89
N LYS A 35 -27.69 -1.46 6.16
CA LYS A 35 -26.69 -1.79 5.12
C LYS A 35 -26.90 -3.17 4.53
N ALA A 36 -27.21 -4.17 5.34
CA ALA A 36 -27.56 -5.51 4.87
C ALA A 36 -28.78 -5.49 3.95
N ALA A 37 -29.85 -4.79 4.35
CA ALA A 37 -31.08 -4.65 3.56
C ALA A 37 -30.85 -3.91 2.24
N ALA A 38 -29.92 -2.96 2.20
CA ALA A 38 -29.51 -2.25 0.98
C ALA A 38 -28.57 -3.07 0.07
N GLY A 39 -28.23 -4.31 0.43
CA GLY A 39 -27.33 -5.16 -0.34
C GLY A 39 -25.87 -4.68 -0.33
N ALA A 40 -25.47 -3.90 0.68
CA ALA A 40 -24.12 -3.38 0.77
C ALA A 40 -23.08 -4.50 0.97
N THR A 41 -21.85 -4.23 0.55
CA THR A 41 -20.71 -5.15 0.69
C THR A 41 -19.58 -4.52 1.49
N ALA A 42 -18.82 -5.35 2.19
CA ALA A 42 -17.59 -4.98 2.89
C ALA A 42 -16.42 -5.85 2.43
N TYR A 43 -15.21 -5.34 2.61
CA TYR A 43 -14.00 -6.15 2.54
C TYR A 43 -13.76 -6.81 3.89
N CYS A 44 -13.60 -8.12 3.90
CA CYS A 44 -13.44 -8.92 5.10
C CYS A 44 -12.20 -9.80 5.01
N TYR A 45 -11.59 -10.06 6.16
CA TYR A 45 -10.50 -11.03 6.28
C TYR A 45 -10.81 -12.01 7.40
N TYR A 46 -10.61 -13.31 7.11
CA TYR A 46 -10.90 -14.40 8.03
C TYR A 46 -9.63 -15.22 8.30
N VAL A 47 -9.48 -15.64 9.56
CA VAL A 47 -8.47 -16.61 10.00
C VAL A 47 -9.22 -17.69 10.77
N ASP A 48 -9.05 -18.95 10.37
CA ASP A 48 -9.74 -20.09 11.00
C ASP A 48 -11.27 -19.90 11.13
N ASN A 49 -11.89 -19.30 10.10
CA ASN A 49 -13.30 -18.88 10.04
C ASN A 49 -13.74 -17.77 11.02
N GLU A 50 -12.82 -17.17 11.76
CA GLU A 50 -13.10 -15.99 12.59
C GLU A 50 -12.86 -14.71 11.81
N LEU A 51 -13.78 -13.74 11.93
CA LEU A 51 -13.63 -12.42 11.31
C LEU A 51 -12.51 -11.64 12.01
N LYS A 52 -11.51 -11.21 11.26
CA LYS A 52 -10.35 -10.47 11.75
C LYS A 52 -10.27 -9.05 11.25
N ASP A 53 -10.70 -8.79 10.01
CA ASP A 53 -10.72 -7.42 9.49
C ASP A 53 -12.04 -7.13 8.79
N PHE A 54 -12.52 -5.89 8.90
CA PHE A 54 -13.73 -5.38 8.27
C PHE A 54 -13.55 -3.95 7.78
N LEU A 55 -13.72 -3.73 6.48
CA LEU A 55 -13.67 -2.41 5.84
C LEU A 55 -14.91 -2.19 4.98
N TYR A 56 -15.72 -1.20 5.36
CA TYR A 56 -16.85 -0.73 4.57
C TYR A 56 -16.55 0.63 3.95
N LEU A 57 -16.75 0.72 2.64
CA LEU A 57 -16.56 1.94 1.85
C LEU A 57 -17.85 2.31 1.13
N LYS A 58 -18.10 3.61 0.97
CA LYS A 58 -19.19 4.10 0.11
C LYS A 58 -18.82 5.44 -0.54
N ILE A 59 -19.41 5.70 -1.69
CA ILE A 59 -19.36 7.02 -2.34
C ILE A 59 -20.48 7.90 -1.78
N GLU A 60 -20.15 9.15 -1.52
CA GLU A 60 -21.10 10.21 -1.15
C GLU A 60 -20.77 11.47 -1.95
N GLU A 61 -21.78 12.19 -2.41
CA GLU A 61 -21.60 13.41 -3.21
C GLU A 61 -22.22 14.66 -2.54
N GLU A 62 -22.89 14.44 -1.41
CA GLU A 62 -23.66 15.46 -0.70
C GLU A 62 -22.77 16.37 0.17
N GLU A 63 -23.35 17.50 0.58
CA GLU A 63 -22.80 18.34 1.64
C GLU A 63 -22.77 17.59 2.97
N LEU A 64 -21.70 17.76 3.75
CA LEU A 64 -21.61 17.22 5.11
C LEU A 64 -21.93 18.34 6.11
N SER A 65 -23.23 18.65 6.21
CA SER A 65 -23.76 19.76 7.02
C SER A 65 -23.83 19.45 8.52
N ASP A 66 -23.70 18.18 8.90
CA ASP A 66 -23.67 17.71 10.29
C ASP A 66 -22.28 17.81 10.93
N LEU A 67 -21.32 18.45 10.26
CA LEU A 67 -19.94 18.65 10.73
C LEU A 67 -19.69 20.09 11.20
N THR A 68 -18.65 20.27 12.02
CA THR A 68 -18.17 21.59 12.46
C THR A 68 -16.67 21.74 12.14
N PRO A 69 -16.27 22.60 11.19
CA PRO A 69 -17.14 23.29 10.23
C PRO A 69 -17.82 22.32 9.24
N ALA A 70 -18.96 22.75 8.68
CA ALA A 70 -19.62 22.03 7.60
C ALA A 70 -18.73 21.98 6.36
N LEU A 71 -18.82 20.89 5.60
CA LEU A 71 -18.01 20.70 4.39
C LEU A 71 -18.90 20.72 3.14
N PRO A 72 -18.52 21.47 2.08
CA PRO A 72 -19.33 21.61 0.87
C PRO A 72 -19.48 20.27 0.14
N ALA A 73 -20.50 20.13 -0.70
CA ALA A 73 -20.66 18.98 -1.58
C ALA A 73 -19.41 18.74 -2.45
N LYS A 74 -18.92 17.50 -2.47
CA LYS A 74 -17.82 16.99 -3.31
C LYS A 74 -18.02 15.50 -3.51
N LYS A 75 -17.40 14.90 -4.52
CA LYS A 75 -17.40 13.44 -4.67
C LYS A 75 -16.40 12.84 -3.68
N ARG A 76 -16.90 12.13 -2.67
CA ARG A 76 -16.10 11.60 -1.56
C ARG A 76 -16.17 10.09 -1.48
N LEU A 77 -15.03 9.48 -1.18
CA LEU A 77 -14.99 8.12 -0.65
C LEU A 77 -15.08 8.18 0.88
N LYS A 78 -16.20 7.75 1.46
CA LYS A 78 -16.32 7.56 2.90
C LYS A 78 -15.79 6.19 3.31
N VAL A 79 -14.88 6.19 4.28
CA VAL A 79 -14.55 5.00 5.08
C VAL A 79 -15.61 4.87 6.17
N GLY A 80 -16.64 4.07 5.90
CA GLY A 80 -17.81 3.95 6.79
C GLY A 80 -17.54 3.08 8.02
N THR A 81 -16.69 2.08 7.90
CA THR A 81 -16.20 1.30 9.04
C THR A 81 -14.81 0.79 8.72
N PHE A 82 -13.89 0.95 9.66
CA PHE A 82 -12.53 0.42 9.58
C PHE A 82 -12.25 -0.30 10.89
N LYS A 83 -12.17 -1.63 10.87
CA LYS A 83 -11.77 -2.41 12.04
C LYS A 83 -10.82 -3.52 11.64
N VAL A 84 -9.72 -3.63 12.38
CA VAL A 84 -8.70 -4.67 12.27
C VAL A 84 -8.51 -5.20 13.68
N ASP A 85 -8.70 -6.50 13.87
CA ASP A 85 -8.40 -7.19 15.11
C ASP A 85 -6.87 -7.15 15.30
N ASN A 86 -6.41 -6.52 16.37
CA ASN A 86 -4.98 -6.29 16.64
C ASN A 86 -4.45 -7.13 17.80
N ASP A 87 -5.23 -8.08 18.32
CA ASP A 87 -4.99 -8.71 19.62
C ASP A 87 -3.63 -9.43 19.77
N ASN A 88 -2.83 -9.61 18.70
CA ASN A 88 -1.61 -10.41 18.85
C ASN A 88 -0.35 -10.15 18.01
N ARG A 89 -0.14 -9.08 17.20
CA ARG A 89 1.20 -8.81 16.59
C ARG A 89 1.30 -7.50 15.80
N HIS A 90 2.55 -7.09 15.55
CA HIS A 90 3.02 -6.10 14.58
C HIS A 90 2.52 -6.33 13.13
N THR A 91 1.23 -6.24 12.88
CA THR A 91 0.66 -6.57 11.56
C THR A 91 0.60 -5.33 10.67
N THR A 92 0.77 -5.52 9.37
CA THR A 92 0.60 -4.48 8.34
C THR A 92 -0.77 -4.57 7.68
N ARG A 93 -1.72 -5.30 8.28
CA ARG A 93 -3.11 -5.42 7.80
C ARG A 93 -3.80 -4.05 7.68
N GLY A 94 -3.54 -3.13 8.60
CA GLY A 94 -4.00 -1.74 8.48
C GLY A 94 -3.48 -1.02 7.22
N GLU A 95 -2.22 -1.26 6.82
CA GLU A 95 -1.68 -0.71 5.57
C GLU A 95 -2.33 -1.36 4.33
N ARG A 96 -2.72 -2.64 4.42
CA ARG A 96 -3.48 -3.32 3.35
C ARG A 96 -4.82 -2.65 3.10
N PHE A 97 -5.56 -2.30 4.16
CA PHE A 97 -6.80 -1.54 4.04
C PHE A 97 -6.57 -0.13 3.55
N MET A 98 -5.53 0.56 4.04
CA MET A 98 -5.16 1.87 3.53
C MET A 98 -4.93 1.83 2.02
N LYS A 99 -4.20 0.83 1.52
CA LYS A 99 -4.02 0.62 0.09
C LYS A 99 -5.35 0.43 -0.64
N LYS A 100 -6.26 -0.40 -0.11
CA LYS A 100 -7.59 -0.59 -0.72
C LYS A 100 -8.45 0.66 -0.74
N ILE A 101 -8.36 1.50 0.30
CA ILE A 101 -9.00 2.81 0.35
C ILE A 101 -8.48 3.68 -0.80
N MET A 102 -7.15 3.79 -0.94
CA MET A 102 -6.53 4.59 -2.01
C MET A 102 -6.86 4.06 -3.41
N ASP A 103 -6.75 2.75 -3.63
CA ASP A 103 -7.07 2.12 -4.93
C ASP A 103 -8.54 2.39 -5.33
N LYS A 104 -9.47 2.30 -4.36
CA LYS A 104 -10.89 2.58 -4.60
C LYS A 104 -11.11 4.07 -4.89
N ALA A 105 -10.43 4.96 -4.18
CA ALA A 105 -10.53 6.40 -4.39
C ALA A 105 -10.08 6.80 -5.79
N ILE A 106 -8.94 6.27 -6.27
CA ILE A 106 -8.47 6.52 -7.63
C ILE A 106 -9.43 5.90 -8.66
N ALA A 107 -9.85 4.65 -8.46
CA ALA A 107 -10.74 3.97 -9.40
C ALA A 107 -12.08 4.73 -9.59
N GLU A 108 -12.62 5.27 -8.50
CA GLU A 108 -13.85 6.05 -8.48
C GLU A 108 -13.64 7.54 -8.79
N ASP A 109 -12.39 8.00 -8.97
CA ASP A 109 -12.07 9.39 -9.30
C ASP A 109 -12.73 10.38 -8.34
N VAL A 110 -12.47 10.22 -7.04
CA VAL A 110 -13.04 11.05 -5.97
C VAL A 110 -12.15 12.26 -5.66
N ASP A 111 -12.75 13.37 -5.23
CA ASP A 111 -12.03 14.57 -4.81
C ASP A 111 -11.37 14.39 -3.43
N GLU A 112 -12.05 13.68 -2.53
CA GLU A 112 -11.61 13.49 -1.14
C GLU A 112 -11.91 12.07 -0.64
N ILE A 113 -11.08 11.62 0.29
CA ILE A 113 -11.38 10.47 1.14
C ILE A 113 -11.60 10.99 2.55
N TYR A 114 -12.63 10.50 3.24
CA TYR A 114 -12.82 10.86 4.64
C TYR A 114 -13.22 9.68 5.52
N VAL A 115 -12.86 9.79 6.79
CA VAL A 115 -13.20 8.85 7.85
C VAL A 115 -13.63 9.62 9.10
N THR A 116 -14.60 9.09 9.83
CA THR A 116 -14.97 9.58 11.16
C THR A 116 -14.58 8.57 12.22
N MET A 117 -14.02 9.02 13.34
CA MET A 117 -13.72 8.16 14.48
C MET A 117 -13.62 8.96 15.77
N PHE A 118 -14.01 8.37 16.89
CA PHE A 118 -13.79 8.98 18.20
C PHE A 118 -12.28 9.05 18.52
N PRO A 119 -11.79 10.19 19.04
CA PRO A 119 -10.38 10.37 19.37
C PRO A 119 -9.99 9.70 20.70
N THR A 120 -10.32 8.42 20.88
CA THR A 120 -10.00 7.65 22.09
C THR A 120 -8.53 7.21 22.11
N GLU A 121 -7.98 6.89 23.28
CA GLU A 121 -6.59 6.39 23.42
C GLU A 121 -6.36 5.13 22.57
N GLU A 122 -7.35 4.22 22.50
CA GLU A 122 -7.29 2.99 21.72
C GLU A 122 -7.18 3.24 20.21
N LEU A 123 -7.80 4.32 19.70
CA LEU A 123 -7.82 4.66 18.28
C LEU A 123 -6.68 5.60 17.86
N GLN A 124 -5.87 6.11 18.79
CA GLN A 124 -4.74 6.99 18.47
C GLN A 124 -3.73 6.36 17.49
N GLY A 125 -3.53 5.04 17.57
CA GLY A 125 -2.68 4.32 16.61
C GLY A 125 -3.23 4.36 15.19
N LEU A 126 -4.56 4.29 15.05
CA LEU A 126 -5.24 4.35 13.76
C LEU A 126 -5.22 5.76 13.19
N ILE A 127 -5.48 6.79 14.00
CA ILE A 127 -5.39 8.20 13.61
C ILE A 127 -4.00 8.49 13.01
N ARG A 128 -2.93 8.13 13.73
CA ARG A 128 -1.55 8.31 13.25
C ARG A 128 -1.26 7.56 11.95
N MET A 129 -1.92 6.42 11.71
CA MET A 129 -1.79 5.70 10.44
C MET A 129 -2.44 6.49 9.30
N PHE A 130 -3.63 7.03 9.49
CA PHE A 130 -4.28 7.91 8.50
C PHE A 130 -3.42 9.16 8.24
N GLU A 131 -2.94 9.84 9.28
CA GLU A 131 -2.08 11.02 9.15
C GLU A 131 -0.79 10.75 8.36
N LYS A 132 -0.16 9.60 8.60
CA LYS A 132 1.03 9.14 7.86
C LYS A 132 0.79 9.04 6.35
N PHE A 133 -0.45 8.84 5.91
CA PHE A 133 -0.85 8.73 4.51
C PHE A 133 -1.60 9.97 4.00
N GLY A 134 -1.41 11.12 4.64
CA GLY A 134 -1.88 12.41 4.13
C GLY A 134 -3.30 12.79 4.53
N PHE A 135 -3.88 12.12 5.53
CA PHE A 135 -5.12 12.58 6.12
C PHE A 135 -4.85 13.65 7.18
N SER A 136 -5.73 14.64 7.32
CA SER A 136 -5.67 15.65 8.36
C SER A 136 -7.04 15.81 9.03
N HIS A 137 -7.03 16.11 10.32
CA HIS A 137 -8.24 16.51 11.04
C HIS A 137 -8.65 17.91 10.57
N ILE A 138 -9.87 18.04 10.04
CA ILE A 138 -10.36 19.31 9.50
C ILE A 138 -11.71 19.75 10.10
N ALA A 139 -12.44 18.82 10.71
CA ALA A 139 -13.76 19.06 11.27
C ALA A 139 -14.08 18.03 12.35
N ASP A 140 -15.09 18.34 13.16
CA ASP A 140 -15.63 17.47 14.18
C ASP A 140 -17.08 17.12 13.85
N LYS A 141 -17.47 15.87 14.11
CA LYS A 141 -18.87 15.44 14.05
C LYS A 141 -19.43 15.33 15.46
N PRO A 142 -20.26 16.29 15.91
CA PRO A 142 -20.84 16.26 17.24
C PRO A 142 -21.86 15.13 17.40
N HIS A 143 -21.91 14.56 18.60
CA HIS A 143 -22.90 13.56 19.01
C HIS A 143 -23.72 14.03 20.20
N GLU A 144 -24.90 13.44 20.36
CA GLU A 144 -25.72 13.66 21.56
C GLU A 144 -24.93 13.21 22.81
N GLY A 145 -24.81 14.10 23.80
CA GLY A 145 -24.00 13.87 25.00
C GLY A 145 -22.66 14.60 25.04
N GLY A 146 -22.32 15.40 24.02
CA GLY A 146 -21.18 16.33 24.03
C GLY A 146 -19.85 15.73 23.56
N ASN A 147 -19.83 14.45 23.19
CA ASN A 147 -18.70 13.83 22.51
C ASN A 147 -18.70 14.19 21.01
N ALA A 148 -17.55 14.10 20.37
CA ALA A 148 -17.42 14.30 18.93
C ALA A 148 -16.46 13.28 18.30
N GLU A 149 -16.75 12.88 17.08
CA GLU A 149 -15.79 12.15 16.23
C GLU A 149 -14.90 13.16 15.51
N TYR A 150 -13.61 12.84 15.39
CA TYR A 150 -12.74 13.54 14.44
C TYR A 150 -13.12 13.15 13.02
N VAL A 151 -13.16 14.14 12.14
CA VAL A 151 -13.26 13.96 10.69
C VAL A 151 -11.88 14.14 10.09
N LEU A 152 -11.27 13.02 9.67
CA LEU A 152 -9.99 13.04 8.97
C LEU A 152 -10.24 13.01 7.47
N ILE A 153 -9.65 13.95 6.73
CA ILE A 153 -9.77 14.05 5.27
C ILE A 153 -8.41 13.95 4.61
N LYS A 154 -8.37 13.22 3.50
CA LYS A 154 -7.30 13.31 2.51
C LYS A 154 -7.87 13.93 1.24
N ASP A 155 -7.25 15.03 0.81
CA ASP A 155 -7.46 15.62 -0.50
C ASP A 155 -6.74 14.77 -1.57
N MET A 156 -7.46 14.40 -2.62
CA MET A 156 -6.93 13.60 -3.74
C MET A 156 -6.51 14.47 -4.93
N THR A 157 -6.81 15.76 -4.90
CA THR A 157 -6.58 16.75 -5.97
C THR A 157 -5.39 17.67 -5.69
N THR A 158 -5.06 17.88 -4.42
CA THR A 158 -3.93 18.70 -3.98
C THR A 158 -2.76 17.83 -3.55
N HIS A 159 -1.54 18.20 -3.96
CA HIS A 159 -0.30 17.49 -3.60
C HIS A 159 0.67 18.40 -2.89
N VAL A 160 1.32 17.89 -1.84
CA VAL A 160 2.20 18.67 -0.96
C VAL A 160 3.69 18.43 -1.21
N ASP A 161 4.02 17.71 -2.30
CA ASP A 161 5.37 17.32 -2.69
C ASP A 161 6.08 16.44 -1.64
N ASP A 162 5.30 15.64 -0.90
CA ASP A 162 5.79 14.58 -0.01
C ASP A 162 5.23 13.24 -0.46
N PHE A 163 6.07 12.37 -1.02
CA PHE A 163 5.65 11.07 -1.58
C PHE A 163 4.97 10.12 -0.59
N LYS A 164 5.04 10.37 0.73
CA LYS A 164 4.32 9.59 1.75
C LYS A 164 2.92 10.15 1.92
N LEU A 165 2.80 11.46 2.08
CA LEU A 165 1.51 12.15 2.23
C LEU A 165 0.71 12.11 0.92
N ASP A 166 1.40 12.21 -0.21
CA ASP A 166 0.83 12.13 -1.56
C ASP A 166 0.65 10.69 -2.05
N TYR A 167 0.88 9.66 -1.23
CA TYR A 167 0.56 8.28 -1.61
C TYR A 167 -0.94 8.17 -2.03
N PRO A 168 -1.28 7.50 -3.14
CA PRO A 168 -0.45 6.62 -3.97
C PRO A 168 0.24 7.27 -5.18
N PHE A 169 0.15 8.59 -5.33
CA PHE A 169 0.56 9.30 -6.54
C PHE A 169 2.06 9.23 -6.82
N VAL A 170 2.40 9.38 -8.11
CA VAL A 170 3.76 9.35 -8.66
C VAL A 170 4.03 10.65 -9.40
N LYS A 171 4.80 11.54 -8.78
CA LYS A 171 5.36 12.73 -9.44
C LYS A 171 6.62 12.36 -10.23
N LYS A 172 6.62 12.43 -11.57
CA LYS A 172 7.80 12.02 -12.37
C LYS A 172 8.83 13.14 -12.49
N ALA A 173 8.41 14.40 -12.51
CA ALA A 173 9.27 15.57 -12.56
C ALA A 173 10.34 15.59 -11.45
N SER A 174 11.50 16.19 -11.76
CA SER A 174 12.58 16.48 -10.80
C SER A 174 13.13 15.29 -10.01
N SER A 175 12.93 14.05 -10.49
CA SER A 175 13.46 12.83 -9.87
C SER A 175 14.22 11.96 -10.87
N ASN A 176 15.26 11.26 -10.41
CA ASN A 176 15.93 10.28 -11.24
C ASN A 176 15.06 9.02 -11.34
N LYS A 177 15.19 8.32 -12.46
CA LYS A 177 14.40 7.12 -12.77
C LYS A 177 15.35 5.96 -13.03
N TYR A 178 15.07 4.82 -12.42
CA TYR A 178 15.92 3.63 -12.52
C TYR A 178 15.08 2.38 -12.71
N VAL A 179 15.73 1.34 -13.23
CA VAL A 179 15.24 -0.04 -13.12
C VAL A 179 15.92 -0.68 -11.93
N LEU A 180 15.16 -1.42 -11.11
CA LEU A 180 15.68 -2.25 -10.03
C LEU A 180 15.19 -3.69 -10.21
N SER A 181 16.14 -4.62 -10.34
CA SER A 181 15.81 -6.02 -10.54
C SER A 181 15.43 -6.74 -9.25
N ILE A 182 14.60 -7.77 -9.37
CA ILE A 182 14.29 -8.70 -8.30
C ILE A 182 14.10 -10.10 -8.88
N VAL A 183 14.62 -11.11 -8.19
CA VAL A 183 14.47 -12.50 -8.61
C VAL A 183 13.03 -12.99 -8.35
N PRO A 184 12.51 -13.92 -9.17
CA PRO A 184 11.16 -14.46 -9.02
C PRO A 184 10.80 -14.91 -7.60
N GLU A 185 11.73 -15.58 -6.91
CA GLU A 185 11.57 -16.09 -5.54
C GLU A 185 11.09 -15.02 -4.55
N PHE A 186 11.50 -13.76 -4.72
CA PHE A 186 11.17 -12.66 -3.81
C PHE A 186 10.14 -11.70 -4.38
N HIS A 187 9.91 -11.73 -5.69
CA HIS A 187 9.09 -10.72 -6.37
C HIS A 187 7.63 -10.75 -5.93
N THR A 188 6.97 -11.90 -6.04
CA THR A 188 5.54 -12.02 -5.72
C THR A 188 5.26 -11.73 -4.24
N HIS A 189 6.19 -12.09 -3.34
CA HIS A 189 6.08 -11.82 -1.92
C HIS A 189 6.13 -10.32 -1.59
N LEU A 190 7.04 -9.59 -2.22
CA LEU A 190 7.22 -8.15 -2.00
C LEU A 190 6.18 -7.32 -2.77
N PHE A 191 5.76 -7.79 -3.95
CA PHE A 191 4.88 -7.08 -4.88
C PHE A 191 3.68 -7.95 -5.29
N PRO A 192 2.74 -8.25 -4.36
CA PRO A 192 1.64 -9.18 -4.61
C PRO A 192 0.71 -8.77 -5.75
N ASP A 193 0.39 -7.48 -5.90
CA ASP A 193 -0.47 -7.01 -7.00
C ASP A 193 0.20 -7.10 -8.38
N SER A 194 1.47 -7.54 -8.41
CA SER A 194 2.24 -7.73 -9.62
C SER A 194 2.49 -9.19 -10.00
N ILE A 195 1.82 -10.14 -9.34
CA ILE A 195 1.86 -11.57 -9.63
C ILE A 195 1.58 -11.87 -11.11
N LEU A 196 2.33 -12.81 -11.69
CA LEU A 196 2.14 -13.26 -13.07
C LEU A 196 1.10 -14.39 -13.15
N LYS A 197 0.43 -14.51 -14.31
CA LYS A 197 -0.60 -15.55 -14.53
C LYS A 197 -0.06 -16.99 -14.44
N ASN A 198 1.22 -17.18 -14.73
CA ASN A 198 1.92 -18.47 -14.68
C ASN A 198 2.58 -18.74 -13.33
N GLU A 199 2.54 -17.80 -12.38
CA GLU A 199 2.97 -18.05 -11.02
C GLU A 199 1.86 -18.80 -10.29
N LYS A 200 2.23 -19.76 -9.44
CA LYS A 200 1.27 -20.33 -8.51
C LYS A 200 0.72 -19.17 -7.70
N LYS A 201 -0.60 -18.98 -7.72
CA LYS A 201 -1.26 -18.16 -6.71
C LYS A 201 -0.76 -18.71 -5.39
N TYR A 202 0.05 -17.90 -4.70
CA TYR A 202 0.58 -18.28 -3.41
C TYR A 202 -0.61 -18.69 -2.55
N ASP A 203 -0.46 -19.71 -1.71
CA ASP A 203 -1.42 -19.91 -0.65
C ASP A 203 -1.37 -18.63 0.19
N LEU A 204 -2.29 -17.71 -0.10
CA LEU A 204 -2.54 -16.43 0.58
C LEU A 204 -2.83 -16.61 2.08
N ILE A 205 -2.65 -17.82 2.58
CA ILE A 205 -2.85 -18.33 3.93
C ILE A 205 -1.82 -17.74 4.91
N GLN A 206 -0.68 -17.21 4.45
CA GLN A 206 0.26 -16.53 5.35
C GLN A 206 0.09 -15.00 5.27
N ASP A 207 -0.57 -14.43 6.27
CA ASP A 207 -0.59 -12.99 6.57
C ASP A 207 0.82 -12.53 6.96
N VAL A 208 1.64 -12.25 5.95
CA VAL A 208 3.03 -11.81 6.13
C VAL A 208 3.16 -10.31 5.87
N SER A 209 3.92 -9.66 6.74
CA SER A 209 3.93 -8.19 6.89
C SER A 209 4.43 -7.48 5.62
N GLU A 210 5.37 -8.10 4.91
CA GLU A 210 5.98 -7.62 3.68
C GLU A 210 5.00 -7.57 2.51
N THR A 211 4.03 -8.48 2.45
CA THR A 211 3.03 -8.55 1.37
C THR A 211 1.98 -7.45 1.56
N ASN A 212 1.52 -7.27 2.80
CA ASN A 212 0.42 -6.38 3.15
C ASN A 212 0.80 -4.90 3.31
N SER A 213 2.09 -4.59 3.33
CA SER A 213 2.59 -3.23 3.54
C SER A 213 2.62 -2.37 2.28
N ILE A 214 2.46 -1.06 2.47
CA ILE A 214 2.70 -0.05 1.43
C ILE A 214 4.20 0.20 1.27
N TYR A 215 4.93 0.17 2.39
CA TYR A 215 6.39 0.26 2.37
C TYR A 215 7.04 -1.08 2.07
N LYS A 216 8.12 -1.06 1.31
CA LYS A 216 8.93 -2.21 0.95
C LYS A 216 10.38 -1.95 1.32
N ILE A 217 11.03 -2.95 1.90
CA ILE A 217 12.47 -2.97 2.14
C ILE A 217 13.12 -3.96 1.19
N TYR A 218 14.03 -3.43 0.39
CA TYR A 218 14.86 -4.20 -0.53
C TYR A 218 16.31 -4.19 -0.05
N LEU A 219 16.89 -5.37 0.11
CA LEU A 219 18.28 -5.55 0.55
C LEU A 219 19.10 -6.08 -0.62
N CYS A 220 20.23 -5.44 -0.93
CA CYS A 220 21.13 -5.91 -1.98
C CYS A 220 22.60 -5.54 -1.76
N TRP A 221 23.45 -5.98 -2.68
CA TRP A 221 24.87 -5.65 -2.74
C TRP A 221 25.26 -4.89 -4.02
N MET A 222 24.28 -4.47 -4.82
CA MET A 222 24.52 -3.65 -6.01
C MET A 222 24.95 -2.25 -5.59
N GLN A 223 26.26 -2.00 -5.60
CA GLN A 223 26.86 -0.82 -4.96
C GLN A 223 26.32 0.51 -5.49
N ASP A 224 25.96 0.58 -6.77
CA ASP A 224 25.42 1.80 -7.38
C ASP A 224 24.08 2.25 -6.78
N THR A 225 23.33 1.33 -6.14
CA THR A 225 22.05 1.65 -5.49
C THR A 225 22.21 2.55 -4.28
N ARG A 226 23.42 2.65 -3.69
CA ARG A 226 23.72 3.57 -2.58
C ARG A 226 23.54 5.04 -2.96
N ASN A 227 23.54 5.35 -4.25
CA ASN A 227 23.44 6.72 -4.77
C ASN A 227 21.99 7.15 -5.01
N LEU A 228 21.01 6.25 -4.81
CA LEU A 228 19.59 6.58 -4.86
C LEU A 228 19.25 7.62 -3.79
N LYS A 229 18.32 8.52 -4.13
CA LYS A 229 17.86 9.59 -3.23
C LYS A 229 16.36 9.44 -2.98
N ALA A 230 15.91 9.99 -1.86
CA ALA A 230 14.48 10.11 -1.59
C ALA A 230 13.78 10.82 -2.76
N GLY A 231 12.65 10.27 -3.19
CA GLY A 231 11.90 10.75 -4.36
C GLY A 231 12.30 10.13 -5.69
N ASP A 232 13.45 9.46 -5.82
CA ASP A 232 13.81 8.73 -7.05
C ASP A 232 12.78 7.62 -7.36
N LYS A 233 12.53 7.39 -8.66
CA LYS A 233 11.57 6.39 -9.14
C LYS A 233 12.26 5.10 -9.54
N LEU A 234 11.64 3.98 -9.17
CA LEU A 234 12.10 2.63 -9.49
C LEU A 234 11.03 1.90 -10.30
N ILE A 235 11.40 1.42 -11.49
CA ILE A 235 10.66 0.38 -12.18
C ILE A 235 11.16 -0.98 -11.67
N ILE A 236 10.25 -1.77 -11.11
CA ILE A 236 10.57 -3.11 -10.61
C ILE A 236 10.63 -4.10 -11.76
N TYR A 237 11.81 -4.66 -12.00
CA TYR A 237 12.09 -5.63 -13.06
C TYR A 237 12.26 -7.03 -12.48
N ARG A 238 11.26 -7.89 -12.66
CA ARG A 238 11.36 -9.30 -12.30
C ARG A 238 12.23 -10.03 -13.32
N THR A 239 13.28 -10.71 -12.88
CA THR A 239 14.16 -11.47 -13.76
C THR A 239 13.49 -12.77 -14.26
N SER A 240 14.17 -13.47 -15.16
CA SER A 240 13.73 -14.80 -15.60
C SER A 240 13.69 -15.76 -14.42
N ASP A 241 12.78 -16.73 -14.49
CA ASP A 241 12.72 -17.92 -13.64
C ASP A 241 13.52 -19.10 -14.22
N GLU A 242 14.34 -18.82 -15.24
CA GLU A 242 15.26 -19.76 -15.88
C GLU A 242 14.59 -20.92 -16.66
N GLU A 243 13.26 -20.98 -16.73
CA GLU A 243 12.53 -21.94 -17.56
C GLU A 243 12.55 -21.59 -19.07
N GLY A 244 13.13 -20.45 -19.43
CA GLY A 244 13.28 -20.01 -20.80
C GLY A 244 14.07 -18.71 -20.93
N LYS A 245 14.15 -18.20 -22.16
CA LYS A 245 14.95 -17.00 -22.46
C LYS A 245 14.38 -15.79 -21.70
N ALA A 246 15.24 -15.12 -20.94
CA ALA A 246 14.93 -13.87 -20.23
C ALA A 246 14.27 -12.81 -21.13
N TYR A 247 14.61 -12.82 -22.42
CA TYR A 247 14.01 -11.98 -23.45
C TYR A 247 12.47 -12.06 -23.50
N TYR A 248 11.87 -13.20 -23.19
CA TYR A 248 10.41 -13.38 -23.14
C TYR A 248 9.85 -13.50 -21.71
N ARG A 249 10.70 -13.80 -20.72
CA ARG A 249 10.26 -14.17 -19.37
C ARG A 249 10.50 -13.12 -18.31
N SER A 250 11.50 -12.25 -18.48
CA SER A 250 11.72 -11.14 -17.56
C SER A 250 10.79 -9.98 -17.89
N VAL A 251 10.27 -9.29 -16.87
CA VAL A 251 9.21 -8.30 -17.02
C VAL A 251 9.35 -7.10 -16.09
N CYS A 252 8.94 -5.92 -16.56
CA CYS A 252 8.67 -4.77 -15.69
C CYS A 252 7.26 -4.91 -15.10
N THR A 253 7.12 -4.59 -13.81
CA THR A 253 5.95 -5.00 -13.05
C THR A 253 5.31 -3.91 -12.22
N SER A 254 6.06 -2.91 -11.77
CA SER A 254 5.59 -1.91 -10.80
C SER A 254 6.41 -0.63 -10.86
N VAL A 255 5.83 0.45 -10.33
CA VAL A 255 6.52 1.69 -9.98
C VAL A 255 6.59 1.81 -8.45
N CYS A 256 7.78 2.17 -7.95
CA CYS A 256 8.01 2.52 -6.56
C CYS A 256 8.72 3.87 -6.45
N THR A 257 8.57 4.53 -5.31
CA THR A 257 9.29 5.77 -4.96
C THR A 257 10.22 5.52 -3.79
N VAL A 258 11.50 5.85 -3.94
CA VAL A 258 12.51 5.69 -2.88
C VAL A 258 12.18 6.62 -1.72
N CYS A 259 12.15 6.08 -0.50
CA CYS A 259 12.01 6.85 0.73
C CYS A 259 13.36 7.19 1.34
N GLU A 260 14.21 6.17 1.44
CA GLU A 260 15.44 6.20 2.22
C GLU A 260 16.36 5.10 1.72
N VAL A 261 17.67 5.37 1.77
CA VAL A 261 18.71 4.39 1.53
C VAL A 261 19.61 4.37 2.75
N LYS A 262 19.78 3.18 3.35
CA LYS A 262 20.76 2.92 4.41
C LYS A 262 21.80 1.93 3.92
N THR A 263 22.99 2.05 4.46
CA THR A 263 24.10 1.13 4.29
C THR A 263 24.37 0.40 5.60
N TYR A 264 25.21 -0.63 5.55
CA TYR A 264 25.66 -1.33 6.74
C TYR A 264 26.29 -0.43 7.84
N ARG A 265 26.72 0.80 7.49
CA ARG A 265 27.31 1.75 8.45
C ARG A 265 26.28 2.60 9.19
N ASP A 266 25.04 2.62 8.70
CA ASP A 266 23.96 3.44 9.23
C ASP A 266 23.16 2.73 10.34
N PHE A 267 23.60 1.53 10.74
CA PHE A 267 23.04 0.76 11.83
C PHE A 267 24.09 0.62 12.93
N GLU A 268 23.72 0.96 14.16
CA GLU A 268 24.59 0.87 15.34
C GLU A 268 24.91 -0.59 15.68
N ASN A 269 23.93 -1.47 15.55
CA ASN A 269 24.04 -2.88 15.91
C ASN A 269 23.07 -3.78 15.12
N GLU A 270 23.21 -5.10 15.30
CA GLU A 270 22.37 -6.11 14.64
C GLU A 270 20.88 -5.93 14.96
N GLU A 271 20.54 -5.57 16.20
CA GLU A 271 19.13 -5.42 16.61
C GLU A 271 18.46 -4.23 15.94
N GLU A 272 19.16 -3.09 15.79
CA GLU A 272 18.64 -1.94 15.06
C GLU A 272 18.37 -2.30 13.58
N PHE A 273 19.31 -3.02 12.96
CA PHE A 273 19.15 -3.51 11.59
C PHE A 273 17.93 -4.43 11.45
N ILE A 274 17.75 -5.39 12.36
CA ILE A 274 16.58 -6.30 12.36
C ILE A 274 15.29 -5.50 12.58
N LYS A 275 15.24 -4.64 13.58
CA LYS A 275 14.07 -3.80 13.87
C LYS A 275 13.65 -2.96 12.67
N TYR A 276 14.62 -2.43 11.93
CA TYR A 276 14.36 -1.62 10.74
C TYR A 276 13.88 -2.47 9.55
N THR A 277 14.50 -3.63 9.30
CA THR A 277 14.29 -4.41 8.07
C THR A 277 13.17 -5.43 8.14
N ASN A 278 13.03 -6.15 9.26
CA ASN A 278 12.21 -7.35 9.37
C ASN A 278 10.72 -7.10 9.05
N ARG A 279 10.20 -5.89 9.34
CA ARG A 279 8.79 -5.56 9.11
C ARG A 279 8.40 -5.48 7.63
N TYR A 280 9.30 -5.05 6.75
CA TYR A 280 8.96 -4.69 5.37
C TYR A 280 9.79 -5.45 4.32
N SER A 281 10.57 -6.45 4.74
CA SER A 281 11.41 -7.28 3.86
C SER A 281 10.87 -8.70 3.78
N VAL A 282 11.07 -9.38 2.65
CA VAL A 282 10.71 -10.79 2.44
C VAL A 282 11.60 -11.79 3.18
N PHE A 283 12.63 -11.31 3.87
CA PHE A 283 13.67 -12.16 4.46
C PHE A 283 13.33 -12.53 5.88
N LYS A 284 13.62 -13.78 6.25
CA LYS A 284 13.44 -14.23 7.63
C LYS A 284 14.52 -13.60 8.51
N GLU A 285 14.19 -13.36 9.78
CA GLU A 285 15.10 -12.74 10.74
C GLU A 285 16.47 -13.43 10.80
N HIS A 286 16.52 -14.76 10.80
CA HIS A 286 17.78 -15.51 10.84
C HIS A 286 18.67 -15.26 9.60
N GLU A 287 18.07 -15.00 8.44
CA GLU A 287 18.81 -14.67 7.21
C GLU A 287 19.41 -13.27 7.30
N LEU A 288 18.60 -12.31 7.76
CA LEU A 288 19.02 -10.94 8.01
C LEU A 288 20.19 -10.89 9.01
N ARG A 289 20.07 -11.58 10.16
CA ARG A 289 21.13 -11.70 11.17
C ARG A 289 22.41 -12.30 10.58
N ARG A 290 22.28 -13.38 9.81
CA ARG A 290 23.42 -14.02 9.13
C ARG A 290 24.12 -13.06 8.17
N TRP A 291 23.39 -12.27 7.39
CA TRP A 291 23.98 -11.32 6.45
C TRP A 291 24.63 -10.14 7.15
N TYR A 292 24.04 -9.62 8.22
CA TYR A 292 24.65 -8.57 9.04
C TYR A 292 26.03 -9.00 9.56
N LYS A 293 26.15 -10.24 10.05
CA LYS A 293 27.40 -10.79 10.58
C LYS A 293 28.44 -11.10 9.50
N ASN A 294 28.01 -11.68 8.38
CA ASN A 294 28.92 -12.35 7.44
C ASN A 294 29.09 -11.65 6.08
N LYS A 295 28.19 -10.73 5.70
CA LYS A 295 28.20 -10.04 4.41
C LYS A 295 28.21 -8.53 4.59
N LYS A 296 29.40 -7.94 4.62
CA LYS A 296 29.58 -6.48 4.65
C LYS A 296 29.07 -5.83 3.34
N TYR A 297 28.90 -4.51 3.37
CA TYR A 297 28.55 -3.68 2.19
C TYR A 297 27.16 -3.92 1.60
N PHE A 298 26.22 -4.41 2.40
CA PHE A 298 24.81 -4.42 2.01
C PHE A 298 24.26 -2.99 1.96
N ILE A 299 23.25 -2.81 1.12
CA ILE A 299 22.46 -1.59 0.95
C ILE A 299 20.99 -1.96 1.16
N VAL A 300 20.33 -1.17 1.99
CA VAL A 300 18.91 -1.28 2.34
C VAL A 300 18.18 -0.11 1.69
N ILE A 301 17.25 -0.40 0.78
CA ILE A 301 16.41 0.59 0.12
C ILE A 301 15.01 0.45 0.72
N LYS A 302 14.52 1.52 1.34
CA LYS A 302 13.11 1.63 1.73
C LYS A 302 12.38 2.43 0.67
N MET A 303 11.26 1.89 0.20
CA MET A 303 10.46 2.50 -0.87
C MET A 303 8.96 2.37 -0.58
N VAL A 304 8.17 3.23 -1.20
CA VAL A 304 6.71 3.09 -1.28
C VAL A 304 6.36 2.33 -2.55
N TYR A 305 5.50 1.32 -2.45
CA TYR A 305 4.94 0.62 -3.61
C TYR A 305 3.73 1.38 -4.14
N ASN A 306 3.96 2.26 -5.11
CA ASN A 306 2.94 3.17 -5.64
C ASN A 306 1.89 2.42 -6.46
N ILE A 307 2.30 1.76 -7.55
CA ILE A 307 1.37 1.19 -8.52
C ILE A 307 1.95 -0.04 -9.24
N ALA A 308 1.10 -1.03 -9.49
CA ALA A 308 1.37 -2.19 -10.33
C ALA A 308 1.09 -1.89 -11.80
N PHE A 309 1.87 -2.46 -12.70
CA PHE A 309 1.59 -2.42 -14.14
C PHE A 309 0.36 -3.29 -14.43
N THR A 310 -0.64 -2.76 -15.12
CA THR A 310 -1.78 -3.55 -15.62
C THR A 310 -1.28 -4.60 -16.62
N LYS A 311 -0.36 -4.20 -17.50
CA LYS A 311 0.29 -5.07 -18.47
C LYS A 311 1.79 -5.19 -18.20
N LYS A 312 2.26 -6.42 -18.03
CA LYS A 312 3.68 -6.66 -17.79
C LYS A 312 4.47 -6.46 -19.08
N VAL A 313 5.43 -5.53 -19.09
CA VAL A 313 6.28 -5.27 -20.25
C VAL A 313 7.42 -6.28 -20.24
N ILE A 314 7.51 -7.15 -21.25
CA ILE A 314 8.57 -8.16 -21.36
C ILE A 314 9.90 -7.58 -21.86
N ASN A 315 11.02 -8.25 -21.55
CA ASN A 315 12.36 -7.78 -21.90
C ASN A 315 12.58 -7.53 -23.42
N MET A 316 11.92 -8.31 -24.28
CA MET A 316 11.87 -8.07 -25.73
C MET A 316 11.35 -6.66 -26.04
N VAL A 317 10.18 -6.31 -25.52
CA VAL A 317 9.54 -5.02 -25.73
C VAL A 317 10.41 -3.89 -25.17
N MET A 318 11.04 -4.09 -24.01
CA MET A 318 11.99 -3.13 -23.44
C MET A 318 13.17 -2.86 -24.38
N LYS A 319 13.72 -3.90 -25.03
CA LYS A 319 14.87 -3.76 -25.93
C LYS A 319 14.48 -3.11 -27.25
N GLU A 320 13.34 -3.51 -27.81
CA GLU A 320 12.96 -3.18 -29.18
C GLU A 320 12.16 -1.90 -29.30
N GLN A 321 11.28 -1.62 -28.33
CA GLN A 321 10.39 -0.45 -28.37
C GLN A 321 10.84 0.67 -27.45
N VAL A 322 11.46 0.34 -26.31
CA VAL A 322 11.99 1.33 -25.36
C VAL A 322 13.48 1.64 -25.62
N GLY A 323 14.18 0.74 -26.32
CA GLY A 323 15.60 0.90 -26.65
C GLY A 323 16.56 0.62 -25.47
N LEU A 324 16.14 -0.16 -24.47
CA LEU A 324 16.98 -0.48 -23.32
C LEU A 324 18.11 -1.46 -23.68
N LYS A 325 19.36 -1.01 -23.51
CA LYS A 325 20.56 -1.82 -23.71
C LYS A 325 21.57 -1.65 -22.55
N PRO A 326 21.17 -1.92 -21.30
CA PRO A 326 22.09 -1.79 -20.17
C PRO A 326 23.18 -2.86 -20.23
N LYS A 327 24.36 -2.54 -19.69
CA LYS A 327 25.44 -3.54 -19.51
C LYS A 327 25.05 -4.63 -18.51
N TYR A 328 24.25 -4.26 -17.52
CA TYR A 328 23.78 -5.15 -16.46
C TYR A 328 22.31 -4.86 -16.15
N TRP A 329 21.49 -5.90 -16.15
CA TRP A 329 20.03 -5.80 -15.94
C TRP A 329 19.62 -5.74 -14.47
N GLY A 330 20.58 -5.63 -13.54
CA GLY A 330 20.28 -5.59 -12.11
C GLY A 330 19.83 -4.22 -11.60
N PHE A 331 20.55 -3.17 -12.00
CA PHE A 331 20.23 -1.79 -11.65
C PHE A 331 20.85 -0.85 -12.68
N PHE A 332 20.05 0.07 -13.23
CA PHE A 332 20.53 1.07 -14.20
C PHE A 332 19.58 2.26 -14.30
N LYS A 333 20.11 3.40 -14.74
CA LYS A 333 19.35 4.65 -14.92
C LYS A 333 18.57 4.63 -16.23
N LEU A 334 17.37 5.20 -16.19
CA LEU A 334 16.51 5.47 -17.35
C LEU A 334 16.56 6.94 -17.71
N THR A 335 16.34 7.25 -18.99
CA THR A 335 15.92 8.60 -19.40
C THR A 335 14.43 8.80 -19.10
N ASP A 336 13.98 10.06 -19.08
CA ASP A 336 12.56 10.37 -18.89
C ASP A 336 11.70 9.71 -19.98
N ALA A 337 12.08 9.84 -21.25
CA ALA A 337 11.39 9.20 -22.37
C ALA A 337 11.32 7.66 -22.25
N GLN A 338 12.37 7.01 -21.73
CA GLN A 338 12.35 5.56 -21.51
C GLN A 338 11.40 5.17 -20.38
N PHE A 339 11.36 5.96 -19.31
CA PHE A 339 10.46 5.74 -18.19
C PHE A 339 9.01 5.94 -18.62
N ASP A 340 8.68 7.05 -19.27
CA ASP A 340 7.33 7.32 -19.78
C ASP A 340 6.86 6.23 -20.73
N LYS A 341 7.74 5.77 -21.64
CA LYS A 341 7.39 4.68 -22.56
C LYS A 341 7.12 3.36 -21.84
N LEU A 342 7.81 3.07 -20.74
CA LEU A 342 7.52 1.89 -19.91
C LEU A 342 6.17 2.01 -19.20
N LEU A 343 5.79 3.19 -18.72
CA LEU A 343 4.48 3.40 -18.10
C LEU A 343 3.34 3.22 -19.12
N GLU A 344 3.50 3.79 -20.33
CA GLU A 344 2.57 3.65 -21.45
C GLU A 344 2.37 2.17 -21.82
N LEU A 345 3.47 1.46 -22.09
CA LEU A 345 3.42 0.02 -22.45
C LEU A 345 2.95 -0.86 -21.29
N GLY A 346 3.13 -0.38 -20.07
CA GLY A 346 2.68 -0.99 -18.82
C GLY A 346 1.19 -0.83 -18.54
N GLU A 347 0.50 -0.01 -19.33
CA GLU A 347 -0.91 0.36 -19.13
C GLU A 347 -1.16 0.86 -17.71
N ILE A 348 -0.27 1.76 -17.25
CA ILE A 348 -0.42 2.46 -15.97
C ILE A 348 -1.58 3.43 -16.07
N ASP A 349 -2.45 3.42 -15.06
CA ASP A 349 -3.55 4.36 -14.92
C ASP A 349 -2.98 5.78 -14.69
N GLU A 350 -3.22 6.68 -15.64
CA GLU A 350 -2.70 8.05 -15.62
C GLU A 350 -3.17 8.84 -14.39
N ARG A 351 -4.27 8.44 -13.74
CA ARG A 351 -4.75 9.06 -12.49
C ARG A 351 -3.78 8.89 -11.31
N TYR A 352 -2.84 7.95 -11.39
CA TYR A 352 -1.77 7.83 -10.39
C TYR A 352 -0.60 8.78 -10.64
N ILE A 353 -0.56 9.48 -11.78
CA ILE A 353 0.54 10.34 -12.20
C ILE A 353 0.12 11.81 -12.05
N ILE A 354 0.96 12.65 -11.43
CA ILE A 354 0.58 14.00 -10.94
C ILE A 354 1.48 15.14 -11.44
N ASP A 355 1.99 15.04 -12.67
CA ASP A 355 2.90 16.02 -13.27
C ASP A 355 2.64 16.34 -14.75
#